data_AF-A0AAW1D2F6-F1
#
_entry.id   AF-A0AAW1D2F6-F1
#
_cell.length_a   1.000
_cell.length_b   1.000
_cell.length_c   1.000
_cell.angle_alpha   90.00
_cell.angle_beta   90.00
_cell.angle_gamma   90.00
#
_symmetry.space_group_name_H-M   'P 1'
#
loop_
_entity.id
_entity.type
_entity.pdbx_description
1 polymer ?
#
loop_
_entity_poly.entity_id
_entity_poly.type
_entity_poly.pdbx_seq_one_letter_code
_entity_poly.pdbx_strand_id
1 'polypeptide(L)'
;MLMSRYQRRLGMATTALEKQNLELELARQLVEKAAITRNRLMQATAWAMQTAHKKFKIQEKLQNGKLKECDFKKQQLFALSLQFNQNNTWLNQLANDLSVYPNHEKIVRELLDNILTDNSQPVKATINHMQEKINTLLDKSLSNPDADPKEHALIFEEASNIIKEDINIIQDVLKALFEPLNTDRNACITSEVVHHIYFAPVKHNIVAVIRNSIKDVEKELSNRIKEGFEEGINFRLTESCKEAITKLHYLTTLHNPYDMFDCTVHIIKLLADTKFEQKHCTSVGADDLLPRLCQVVVSSSLPSICAEATFMETFMPSMKALGEEGYAVTMLQSAIAHLSNSAV
;
A
#
# COMPACT_ATOMS: atom_id res chain seq x y z
N MET A 1 16.73 -24.50 33.56
CA MET A 1 16.42 -25.13 34.87
C MET A 1 16.22 -26.65 34.82
N LEU A 2 15.49 -27.23 33.83
CA LEU A 2 15.32 -28.69 33.73
C LEU A 2 16.64 -29.40 33.38
N MET A 3 17.33 -28.95 32.34
CA MET A 3 18.63 -29.50 31.89
C MET A 3 19.72 -29.40 32.96
N SER A 4 19.76 -28.31 33.71
CA SER A 4 20.72 -28.10 34.81
C SER A 4 20.49 -29.03 36.01
N ARG A 5 19.22 -29.42 36.27
CA ARG A 5 18.89 -30.42 37.32
C ARG A 5 19.23 -31.83 36.85
N TYR A 6 18.98 -32.13 35.59
CA TYR A 6 19.36 -33.40 34.97
C TYR A 6 20.89 -33.60 35.01
N GLN A 7 21.68 -32.61 34.59
CA GLN A 7 23.15 -32.70 34.62
C GLN A 7 23.71 -32.93 36.02
N ARG A 8 23.14 -32.32 37.07
CA ARG A 8 23.52 -32.61 38.46
C ARG A 8 23.20 -34.04 38.86
N ARG A 9 22.00 -34.55 38.55
CA ARG A 9 21.60 -35.94 38.87
C ARG A 9 22.45 -36.95 38.11
N LEU A 10 22.83 -36.64 36.87
CA LEU A 10 23.68 -37.49 36.03
C LEU A 10 25.14 -37.54 36.54
N GLY A 11 25.64 -36.43 37.09
CA GLY A 11 26.95 -36.37 37.76
C GLY A 11 27.00 -37.12 39.11
N MET A 12 25.86 -37.36 39.74
CA MET A 12 25.75 -38.14 40.99
C MET A 12 25.42 -39.62 40.75
N ALA A 13 25.08 -40.02 39.53
CA ALA A 13 24.75 -41.41 39.19
C ALA A 13 26.02 -42.27 39.04
N THR A 14 26.11 -43.34 39.82
CA THR A 14 27.31 -44.20 39.88
C THR A 14 27.19 -45.44 38.99
N THR A 15 25.97 -45.89 38.71
CA THR A 15 25.71 -47.09 37.89
C THR A 15 25.21 -46.75 36.47
N ALA A 16 25.48 -47.64 35.51
CA ALA A 16 25.02 -47.49 34.13
C ALA A 16 23.47 -47.51 34.02
N LEU A 17 22.82 -48.33 34.84
CA LEU A 17 21.36 -48.43 34.89
C LEU A 17 20.70 -47.15 35.40
N GLU A 18 21.27 -46.49 36.43
CA GLU A 18 20.77 -45.20 36.92
C GLU A 18 20.87 -44.10 35.86
N LYS A 19 21.97 -44.05 35.10
CA LYS A 19 22.13 -43.10 34.00
C LYS A 19 21.08 -43.30 32.92
N GLN A 20 20.83 -44.56 32.52
CA GLN A 20 19.81 -44.90 31.53
C GLN A 20 18.40 -44.55 32.02
N ASN A 21 18.09 -44.78 33.31
CA ASN A 21 16.81 -44.40 33.90
C ASN A 21 16.61 -42.88 33.93
N LEU A 22 17.67 -42.11 34.25
CA LEU A 22 17.63 -40.65 34.22
C LEU A 22 17.43 -40.10 32.81
N GLU A 23 18.05 -40.72 31.79
CA GLU A 23 17.86 -40.38 30.37
C GLU A 23 16.40 -40.59 29.94
N LEU A 24 15.80 -41.73 30.30
CA LEU A 24 14.40 -42.02 30.02
C LEU A 24 13.45 -41.08 30.77
N GLU A 25 13.78 -40.72 32.02
CA GLU A 25 13.00 -39.74 32.80
C GLU A 25 13.03 -38.36 32.14
N LEU A 26 14.21 -37.89 31.69
CA LEU A 26 14.34 -36.63 30.96
C LEU A 26 13.58 -36.68 29.63
N ALA A 27 13.74 -37.76 28.85
CA ALA A 27 13.05 -37.92 27.58
C ALA A 27 11.52 -37.86 27.78
N ARG A 28 10.98 -38.55 28.78
CA ARG A 28 9.56 -38.51 29.13
C ARG A 28 9.11 -37.09 29.50
N GLN A 29 9.87 -36.38 30.33
CA GLN A 29 9.54 -35.00 30.72
C GLN A 29 9.60 -34.02 29.55
N LEU A 30 10.54 -34.21 28.61
CA LEU A 30 10.62 -33.39 27.40
C LEU A 30 9.42 -33.65 26.48
N VAL A 31 9.03 -34.91 26.29
CA VAL A 31 7.84 -35.29 25.52
C VAL A 31 6.57 -34.71 26.16
N GLU A 32 6.43 -34.83 27.48
CA GLU A 32 5.29 -34.28 28.22
C GLU A 32 5.21 -32.75 28.09
N LYS A 33 6.33 -32.05 28.29
CA LYS A 33 6.38 -30.59 28.11
C LYS A 33 6.13 -30.17 26.66
N ALA A 34 6.62 -30.91 25.69
CA ALA A 34 6.33 -30.69 24.28
C ALA A 34 4.84 -30.88 23.98
N ALA A 35 4.21 -31.92 24.53
CA ALA A 35 2.78 -32.18 24.39
C ALA A 35 1.93 -31.06 25.04
N ILE A 36 2.29 -30.60 26.24
CA ILE A 36 1.61 -29.48 26.91
C ILE A 36 1.74 -28.20 26.07
N THR A 37 2.92 -27.91 25.55
CA THR A 37 3.17 -26.72 24.72
C THR A 37 2.37 -26.79 23.42
N ARG A 38 2.33 -27.97 22.77
CA ARG A 38 1.52 -28.21 21.57
C ARG A 38 0.03 -28.04 21.84
N ASN A 39 -0.48 -28.58 22.94
CA ASN A 39 -1.88 -28.44 23.32
C ASN A 39 -2.25 -26.98 23.61
N ARG A 40 -1.38 -26.24 24.32
CA ARG A 40 -1.58 -24.80 24.56
C ARG A 40 -1.60 -24.01 23.24
N LEU A 41 -0.68 -24.30 22.33
CA LEU A 41 -0.65 -23.67 21.02
C LEU A 41 -1.93 -23.99 20.24
N MET A 42 -2.36 -25.25 20.21
CA MET A 42 -3.58 -25.67 19.52
C MET A 42 -4.84 -24.98 20.10
N GLN A 43 -4.93 -24.85 21.42
CA GLN A 43 -6.02 -24.13 22.08
C GLN A 43 -6.00 -22.63 21.75
N ALA A 44 -4.84 -21.98 21.81
CA ALA A 44 -4.70 -20.57 21.42
C ALA A 44 -5.07 -20.35 19.94
N THR A 45 -4.66 -21.28 19.08
CA THR A 45 -4.96 -21.27 17.65
C THR A 45 -6.46 -21.39 17.39
N ALA A 46 -7.11 -22.36 18.04
CA ALA A 46 -8.55 -22.58 17.93
C ALA A 46 -9.35 -21.38 18.45
N TRP A 47 -8.94 -20.81 19.59
CA TRP A 47 -9.58 -19.62 20.14
C TRP A 47 -9.44 -18.41 19.23
N ALA A 48 -8.24 -18.14 18.68
CA ALA A 48 -8.02 -17.03 17.75
C ALA A 48 -8.88 -17.19 16.48
N MET A 49 -8.95 -18.42 15.93
CA MET A 49 -9.76 -18.72 14.75
C MET A 49 -11.26 -18.55 15.00
N GLN A 50 -11.76 -18.94 16.18
CA GLN A 50 -13.16 -18.72 16.58
C GLN A 50 -13.47 -17.23 16.79
N THR A 51 -12.54 -16.48 17.40
CA THR A 51 -12.70 -15.04 17.59
C THR A 51 -12.74 -14.33 16.24
N ALA A 52 -11.86 -14.68 15.30
CA ALA A 52 -11.88 -14.19 13.93
C ALA A 52 -13.20 -14.51 13.22
N HIS A 53 -13.68 -15.75 13.36
CA HIS A 53 -14.93 -16.23 12.77
C HIS A 53 -16.14 -15.38 13.20
N LYS A 54 -16.20 -15.04 14.50
CA LYS A 54 -17.23 -14.17 15.07
C LYS A 54 -17.07 -12.73 14.61
N LYS A 55 -15.85 -12.17 14.65
CA LYS A 55 -15.58 -10.76 14.31
C LYS A 55 -15.97 -10.43 12.86
N PHE A 56 -15.70 -11.34 11.92
CA PHE A 56 -16.07 -11.18 10.50
C PHE A 56 -17.44 -11.76 10.13
N LYS A 57 -18.22 -12.23 11.11
CA LYS A 57 -19.59 -12.74 10.93
C LYS A 57 -19.69 -13.79 9.81
N ILE A 58 -18.72 -14.70 9.77
CA ILE A 58 -18.58 -15.68 8.68
C ILE A 58 -19.82 -16.59 8.59
N GLN A 59 -20.39 -16.99 9.72
CA GLN A 59 -21.64 -17.76 9.78
C GLN A 59 -22.83 -17.02 9.14
N GLU A 60 -22.99 -15.72 9.39
CA GLU A 60 -24.07 -14.93 8.79
C GLU A 60 -23.85 -14.76 7.28
N LYS A 61 -22.60 -14.55 6.85
CA LYS A 61 -22.26 -14.46 5.42
C LYS A 61 -22.46 -15.78 4.69
N LEU A 62 -22.17 -16.90 5.35
CA LEU A 62 -22.43 -18.24 4.83
C LEU A 62 -23.93 -18.49 4.67
N GLN A 63 -24.74 -18.16 5.68
CA GLN A 63 -26.20 -18.31 5.63
C GLN A 63 -26.84 -17.40 4.56
N ASN A 64 -26.30 -16.21 4.37
CA ASN A 64 -26.79 -15.26 3.36
C ASN A 64 -26.22 -15.51 1.95
N GLY A 65 -25.38 -16.52 1.75
CA GLY A 65 -24.74 -16.83 0.46
C GLY A 65 -23.77 -15.76 -0.04
N LYS A 66 -23.29 -14.86 0.82
CA LYS A 66 -22.40 -13.72 0.47
C LYS A 66 -20.93 -13.97 0.81
N LEU A 67 -20.56 -15.21 1.13
CA LEU A 67 -19.21 -15.57 1.56
C LEU A 67 -18.22 -15.50 0.39
N LYS A 68 -17.17 -14.69 0.53
CA LYS A 68 -16.12 -14.54 -0.48
C LYS A 68 -14.79 -15.12 0.00
N GLU A 69 -13.89 -15.43 -0.94
CA GLU A 69 -12.52 -15.88 -0.62
C GLU A 69 -11.76 -14.83 0.22
N CYS A 70 -12.02 -13.54 -0.02
CA CYS A 70 -11.51 -12.43 0.79
C CYS A 70 -11.86 -12.54 2.28
N ASP A 71 -13.04 -13.09 2.62
CA ASP A 71 -13.46 -13.22 4.02
C ASP A 71 -12.62 -14.29 4.76
N PHE A 72 -12.24 -15.36 4.07
CA PHE A 72 -11.34 -16.37 4.62
C PHE A 72 -9.93 -15.82 4.83
N LYS A 73 -9.43 -15.03 3.87
CA LYS A 73 -8.13 -14.34 4.01
C LYS A 73 -8.12 -13.39 5.21
N LYS A 74 -9.18 -12.59 5.39
CA LYS A 74 -9.37 -11.72 6.58
C LYS A 74 -9.37 -12.53 7.87
N GLN A 75 -10.13 -13.64 7.90
CA GLN A 75 -10.21 -14.50 9.08
C GLN A 75 -8.84 -15.10 9.45
N GLN A 76 -8.12 -15.63 8.46
CA GLN A 76 -6.81 -16.25 8.65
C GLN A 76 -5.78 -15.22 9.12
N LEU A 77 -5.67 -14.08 8.44
CA LEU A 77 -4.71 -13.03 8.78
C LEU A 77 -4.97 -12.46 10.18
N PHE A 78 -6.25 -12.23 10.53
CA PHE A 78 -6.62 -11.77 11.86
C PHE A 78 -6.27 -12.80 12.95
N ALA A 79 -6.58 -14.09 12.72
CA ALA A 79 -6.27 -15.14 13.69
C ALA A 79 -4.76 -15.28 13.94
N LEU A 80 -3.93 -15.20 12.88
CA LEU A 80 -2.48 -15.25 12.99
C LEU A 80 -1.93 -14.02 13.73
N SER A 81 -2.40 -12.82 13.37
CA SER A 81 -2.00 -11.57 14.02
C SER A 81 -2.38 -11.55 15.50
N LEU A 82 -3.53 -12.11 15.84
CA LEU A 82 -4.01 -12.15 17.21
C LEU A 82 -3.18 -13.09 18.09
N GLN A 83 -2.77 -14.26 17.56
CA GLN A 83 -1.83 -15.16 18.24
C GLN A 83 -0.46 -14.50 18.46
N PHE A 84 0.01 -13.75 17.47
CA PHE A 84 1.27 -13.01 17.58
C PHE A 84 1.19 -11.93 18.67
N ASN A 85 0.10 -11.17 18.72
CA ASN A 85 -0.10 -10.11 19.71
C ASN A 85 -0.17 -10.62 21.15
N GLN A 86 -0.66 -11.85 21.38
CA GLN A 86 -0.71 -12.45 22.73
C GLN A 86 0.67 -12.59 23.38
N ASN A 87 1.72 -12.75 22.59
CA ASN A 87 3.07 -12.96 23.10
C ASN A 87 3.87 -11.65 23.22
N ASN A 88 3.36 -10.54 22.67
CA ASN A 88 4.10 -9.28 22.53
C ASN A 88 3.55 -8.19 23.46
N THR A 89 4.29 -7.91 24.53
CA THR A 89 3.91 -6.93 25.56
C THR A 89 3.92 -5.49 25.04
N TRP A 90 4.85 -5.13 24.16
CA TRP A 90 4.97 -3.78 23.62
C TRP A 90 3.79 -3.41 22.69
N LEU A 91 3.29 -4.34 21.88
CA LEU A 91 2.09 -4.12 21.04
C LEU A 91 0.85 -3.86 21.89
N ASN A 92 0.72 -4.57 23.01
CA ASN A 92 -0.39 -4.37 23.95
C ASN A 92 -0.26 -3.03 24.69
N GLN A 93 0.96 -2.58 24.99
CA GLN A 93 1.20 -1.24 25.56
C GLN A 93 0.82 -0.15 24.56
N LEU A 94 1.28 -0.22 23.31
CA LEU A 94 0.92 0.75 22.28
C LEU A 94 -0.59 0.76 21.98
N ALA A 95 -1.24 -0.40 21.97
CA ALA A 95 -2.69 -0.49 21.83
C ALA A 95 -3.44 0.19 22.99
N ASN A 96 -2.93 0.03 24.22
CA ASN A 96 -3.48 0.72 25.39
C ASN A 96 -3.23 2.22 25.31
N ASP A 97 -2.05 2.67 24.91
CA ASP A 97 -1.74 4.10 24.75
C ASP A 97 -2.62 4.74 23.68
N LEU A 98 -2.88 4.01 22.58
CA LEU A 98 -3.82 4.40 21.53
C LEU A 98 -5.27 4.49 22.05
N SER A 99 -5.65 3.63 23.00
CA SER A 99 -6.98 3.69 23.64
C SER A 99 -7.14 4.89 24.57
N VAL A 100 -6.05 5.32 25.21
CA VAL A 100 -6.02 6.51 26.09
C VAL A 100 -5.94 7.79 25.27
N TYR A 101 -5.19 7.78 24.16
CA TYR A 101 -4.97 8.94 23.29
C TYR A 101 -5.34 8.64 21.83
N PRO A 102 -6.65 8.47 21.53
CA PRO A 102 -7.13 8.04 20.21
C PRO A 102 -6.83 9.04 19.08
N ASN A 103 -6.60 10.31 19.39
CA ASN A 103 -6.37 11.37 18.40
C ASN A 103 -4.88 11.69 18.18
N HIS A 104 -3.96 10.98 18.82
CA HIS A 104 -2.54 11.31 18.75
C HIS A 104 -1.87 10.64 17.55
N GLU A 105 -1.73 11.37 16.45
CA GLU A 105 -1.25 10.84 15.16
C GLU A 105 0.09 10.12 15.22
N LYS A 106 1.01 10.60 16.07
CA LYS A 106 2.33 9.98 16.22
C LYS A 106 2.24 8.55 16.75
N ILE A 107 1.33 8.29 17.70
CA ILE A 107 1.16 6.96 18.30
C ILE A 107 0.53 6.01 17.26
N VAL A 108 -0.41 6.51 16.48
CA VAL A 108 -1.03 5.77 15.36
C VAL A 108 0.04 5.38 14.33
N ARG A 109 0.86 6.35 13.88
CA ARG A 109 1.94 6.09 12.91
C ARG A 109 3.00 5.14 13.48
N GLU A 110 3.42 5.32 14.72
CA GLU A 110 4.39 4.43 15.37
C GLU A 110 3.88 2.99 15.52
N LEU A 111 2.61 2.80 15.89
CA LEU A 111 1.97 1.49 15.93
C LEU A 111 1.97 0.83 14.53
N LEU A 112 1.55 1.57 13.51
CA LEU A 112 1.48 1.08 12.14
C LEU A 112 2.86 0.78 11.57
N ASP A 113 3.85 1.63 11.80
CA ASP A 113 5.22 1.42 11.34
C ASP A 113 5.80 0.16 11.97
N ASN A 114 5.64 -0.03 13.27
CA ASN A 114 6.14 -1.24 13.94
C ASN A 114 5.46 -2.52 13.41
N ILE A 115 4.18 -2.47 13.10
CA ILE A 115 3.42 -3.60 12.56
C ILE A 115 3.80 -3.92 11.12
N LEU A 116 3.99 -2.89 10.29
CA LEU A 116 4.13 -3.02 8.85
C LEU A 116 5.60 -3.05 8.39
N THR A 117 6.56 -2.80 9.28
CA THR A 117 7.99 -2.93 8.98
C THR A 117 8.60 -4.21 9.53
N ASP A 118 8.05 -4.79 10.60
CA ASP A 118 8.58 -6.02 11.20
C ASP A 118 8.19 -7.26 10.38
N ASN A 119 9.18 -7.93 9.76
CA ASN A 119 8.97 -9.15 8.98
C ASN A 119 8.49 -10.35 9.82
N SER A 120 8.63 -10.31 11.15
CA SER A 120 8.08 -11.34 12.04
C SER A 120 6.57 -11.20 12.22
N GLN A 121 6.02 -10.03 11.87
CA GLN A 121 4.62 -9.70 12.06
C GLN A 121 3.77 -10.29 10.91
N PRO A 122 2.65 -10.98 11.20
CA PRO A 122 1.87 -11.69 10.18
C PRO A 122 1.27 -10.82 9.07
N VAL A 123 0.90 -9.57 9.36
CA VAL A 123 0.40 -8.60 8.38
C VAL A 123 1.51 -8.22 7.41
N LYS A 124 2.72 -7.90 7.88
CA LYS A 124 3.86 -7.63 6.98
C LYS A 124 4.25 -8.86 6.16
N ALA A 125 4.34 -10.04 6.77
CA ALA A 125 4.60 -11.28 6.03
C ALA A 125 3.56 -11.53 4.91
N THR A 126 2.29 -11.25 5.19
CA THR A 126 1.20 -11.37 4.21
C THR A 126 1.31 -10.31 3.11
N ILE A 127 1.65 -9.06 3.46
CA ILE A 127 1.93 -7.99 2.47
C ILE A 127 3.05 -8.41 1.52
N ASN A 128 4.16 -8.93 2.05
CA ASN A 128 5.28 -9.38 1.22
C ASN A 128 4.85 -10.48 0.24
N HIS A 129 4.02 -11.44 0.70
CA HIS A 129 3.49 -12.49 -0.16
C HIS A 129 2.52 -11.96 -1.24
N MET A 130 1.67 -11.01 -0.89
CA MET A 130 0.77 -10.32 -1.83
C MET A 130 1.58 -9.55 -2.89
N GLN A 131 2.59 -8.80 -2.47
CA GLN A 131 3.51 -8.07 -3.35
C GLN A 131 4.27 -9.01 -4.30
N GLU A 132 4.78 -10.13 -3.80
CA GLU A 132 5.46 -11.14 -4.62
C GLU A 132 4.52 -11.74 -5.66
N LYS A 133 3.28 -12.08 -5.28
CA LYS A 133 2.27 -12.59 -6.22
C LYS A 133 2.02 -11.60 -7.35
N ILE A 134 1.89 -10.30 -7.04
CA ILE A 134 1.67 -9.28 -8.07
C ILE A 134 2.90 -9.11 -8.95
N ASN A 135 4.10 -9.04 -8.36
CA ASN A 135 5.32 -8.94 -9.15
C ASN A 135 5.47 -10.13 -10.11
N THR A 136 5.19 -11.36 -9.68
CA THR A 136 5.22 -12.52 -10.60
C THR A 136 4.18 -12.44 -11.72
N LEU A 137 3.04 -11.79 -11.49
CA LEU A 137 2.01 -11.57 -12.52
C LEU A 137 2.46 -10.48 -13.50
N LEU A 138 3.02 -9.38 -13.00
CA LEU A 138 3.52 -8.28 -13.81
C LEU A 138 4.78 -8.69 -14.61
N ASP A 139 5.70 -9.44 -14.02
CA ASP A 139 6.94 -9.90 -14.66
C ASP A 139 6.66 -10.82 -15.85
N LYS A 140 5.61 -11.66 -15.78
CA LYS A 140 5.15 -12.47 -16.92
C LYS A 140 4.70 -11.59 -18.08
N SER A 141 4.04 -10.47 -17.79
CA SER A 141 3.63 -9.49 -18.80
C SER A 141 4.83 -8.76 -19.38
N LEU A 142 5.74 -8.28 -18.52
CA LEU A 142 6.94 -7.55 -18.94
C LEU A 142 7.91 -8.40 -19.76
N SER A 143 7.90 -9.73 -19.57
CA SER A 143 8.70 -10.67 -20.35
C SER A 143 8.25 -10.81 -21.81
N ASN A 144 7.03 -10.38 -22.16
CA ASN A 144 6.52 -10.35 -23.53
C ASN A 144 6.20 -8.91 -23.97
N PRO A 145 7.22 -8.08 -24.28
CA PRO A 145 7.03 -6.67 -24.60
C PRO A 145 6.40 -6.41 -25.99
N ASP A 146 6.29 -7.44 -26.83
CA ASP A 146 5.67 -7.39 -28.16
C ASP A 146 4.18 -7.79 -28.15
N ALA A 147 3.64 -8.10 -26.97
CA ALA A 147 2.21 -8.38 -26.81
C ALA A 147 1.36 -7.16 -27.21
N ASP A 148 0.12 -7.42 -27.64
CA ASP A 148 -0.85 -6.37 -27.97
C ASP A 148 -1.04 -5.46 -26.74
N PRO A 149 -0.99 -4.12 -26.87
CA PRO A 149 -1.31 -3.19 -25.78
C PRO A 149 -2.58 -3.54 -24.99
N LYS A 150 -3.57 -4.18 -25.65
CA LYS A 150 -4.79 -4.67 -24.99
C LYS A 150 -4.54 -5.80 -23.99
N GLU A 151 -3.58 -6.68 -24.24
CA GLU A 151 -3.21 -7.74 -23.29
C GLU A 151 -2.58 -7.16 -22.03
N HIS A 152 -1.68 -6.18 -22.19
CA HIS A 152 -1.12 -5.43 -21.05
C HIS A 152 -2.19 -4.66 -20.27
N ALA A 153 -3.20 -4.10 -20.95
CA ALA A 153 -4.31 -3.43 -20.29
C ALA A 153 -5.17 -4.39 -19.44
N LEU A 154 -5.47 -5.59 -19.95
CA LEU A 154 -6.21 -6.61 -19.20
C LEU A 154 -5.45 -7.08 -17.96
N ILE A 155 -4.14 -7.32 -18.11
CA ILE A 155 -3.28 -7.73 -16.98
C ILE A 155 -3.21 -6.61 -15.94
N PHE A 156 -3.12 -5.36 -16.38
CA PHE A 156 -3.14 -4.21 -15.47
C PHE A 156 -4.48 -4.10 -14.71
N GLU A 157 -5.62 -4.33 -15.38
CA GLU A 157 -6.93 -4.33 -14.74
C GLU A 157 -7.05 -5.46 -13.71
N GLU A 158 -6.61 -6.67 -14.06
CA GLU A 158 -6.58 -7.82 -13.14
C GLU A 158 -5.69 -7.53 -11.92
N ALA A 159 -4.47 -7.04 -12.14
CA ALA A 159 -3.55 -6.68 -11.06
C ALA A 159 -4.14 -5.58 -10.17
N SER A 160 -4.77 -4.57 -10.76
CA SER A 160 -5.38 -3.45 -10.03
C SER A 160 -6.53 -3.91 -9.14
N ASN A 161 -7.35 -4.85 -9.61
CA ASN A 161 -8.42 -5.42 -8.82
C ASN A 161 -7.88 -6.24 -7.65
N ILE A 162 -6.85 -7.06 -7.87
CA ILE A 162 -6.19 -7.84 -6.81
C ILE A 162 -5.58 -6.90 -5.75
N ILE A 163 -4.87 -5.86 -6.17
CA ILE A 163 -4.26 -4.87 -5.26
C ILE A 163 -5.32 -4.18 -4.39
N LYS A 164 -6.43 -3.75 -4.99
CA LYS A 164 -7.55 -3.12 -4.26
C LYS A 164 -8.15 -4.08 -3.23
N GLU A 165 -8.32 -5.35 -3.59
CA GLU A 165 -8.79 -6.37 -2.64
C GLU A 165 -7.80 -6.61 -1.50
N ASP A 166 -6.51 -6.74 -1.79
CA ASP A 166 -5.45 -6.96 -0.81
C ASP A 166 -5.35 -5.81 0.20
N ILE A 167 -5.33 -4.56 -0.29
CA ILE A 167 -5.31 -3.36 0.56
C ILE A 167 -6.54 -3.32 1.47
N ASN A 168 -7.74 -3.64 0.93
CA ASN A 168 -8.96 -3.71 1.74
C ASN A 168 -8.90 -4.80 2.82
N ILE A 169 -8.32 -5.97 2.50
CA ILE A 169 -8.10 -7.04 3.49
C ILE A 169 -7.21 -6.55 4.62
N ILE A 170 -6.07 -5.92 4.29
CA ILE A 170 -5.11 -5.42 5.28
C ILE A 170 -5.75 -4.35 6.16
N GLN A 171 -6.42 -3.36 5.57
CA GLN A 171 -7.07 -2.28 6.31
C GLN A 171 -8.16 -2.80 7.25
N ASP A 172 -9.02 -3.70 6.79
CA ASP A 172 -10.08 -4.28 7.61
C ASP A 172 -9.52 -5.08 8.78
N VAL A 173 -8.43 -5.84 8.55
CA VAL A 173 -7.77 -6.59 9.63
C VAL A 173 -7.10 -5.66 10.64
N LEU A 174 -6.41 -4.61 10.19
CA LEU A 174 -5.81 -3.62 11.10
C LEU A 174 -6.87 -2.91 11.96
N LYS A 175 -7.98 -2.47 11.36
CA LYS A 175 -9.11 -1.86 12.08
C LYS A 175 -9.76 -2.85 13.06
N ALA A 176 -9.84 -4.13 12.69
CA ALA A 176 -10.38 -5.16 13.57
C ALA A 176 -9.45 -5.51 14.73
N LEU A 177 -8.13 -5.48 14.52
CA LEU A 177 -7.12 -5.75 15.54
C LEU A 177 -7.02 -4.61 16.56
N PHE A 178 -7.14 -3.36 16.10
CA PHE A 178 -7.04 -2.16 16.92
C PHE A 178 -8.27 -1.29 16.72
N GLU A 179 -9.29 -1.46 17.56
CA GLU A 179 -10.56 -0.72 17.46
C GLU A 179 -10.41 0.81 17.42
N PRO A 180 -9.45 1.46 18.11
CA PRO A 180 -9.29 2.91 18.02
C PRO A 180 -8.80 3.40 16.64
N LEU A 181 -8.33 2.51 15.75
CA LEU A 181 -8.03 2.86 14.35
C LEU A 181 -9.30 3.06 13.50
N ASN A 182 -10.48 2.68 14.00
CA ASN A 182 -11.74 2.78 13.25
C ASN A 182 -12.35 4.20 13.23
N THR A 183 -11.73 5.18 13.87
CA THR A 183 -12.14 6.59 13.70
C THR A 183 -11.79 7.09 12.30
N ASP A 184 -12.57 8.00 11.72
CA ASP A 184 -12.36 8.52 10.36
C ASP A 184 -10.93 9.04 10.11
N ARG A 185 -10.36 9.78 11.07
CA ARG A 185 -8.99 10.30 10.98
C ARG A 185 -7.95 9.18 10.97
N ASN A 186 -8.02 8.24 11.92
CA ASN A 186 -7.08 7.13 12.00
C ASN A 186 -7.23 6.15 10.83
N ALA A 187 -8.44 6.00 10.28
CA ALA A 187 -8.68 5.22 9.08
C ALA A 187 -7.97 5.84 7.86
N CYS A 188 -7.96 7.18 7.75
CA CYS A 188 -7.18 7.88 6.72
C CYS A 188 -5.68 7.63 6.86
N ILE A 189 -5.13 7.81 8.07
CA ILE A 189 -3.69 7.56 8.35
C ILE A 189 -3.33 6.09 8.09
N THR A 190 -4.18 5.16 8.52
CA THR A 190 -3.97 3.73 8.28
C THR A 190 -3.93 3.44 6.78
N SER A 191 -4.84 4.05 6.01
CA SER A 191 -4.86 3.90 4.56
C SER A 191 -3.57 4.45 3.94
N GLU A 192 -3.14 5.65 4.30
CA GLU A 192 -1.89 6.27 3.83
C GLU A 192 -0.67 5.38 4.06
N VAL A 193 -0.46 4.91 5.30
CA VAL A 193 0.71 4.09 5.66
C VAL A 193 0.68 2.73 4.95
N VAL A 194 -0.50 2.10 4.84
CA VAL A 194 -0.64 0.83 4.11
C VAL A 194 -0.31 1.01 2.63
N HIS A 195 -0.77 2.09 1.98
CA HIS A 195 -0.45 2.34 0.57
C HIS A 195 1.05 2.59 0.39
N HIS A 196 1.67 3.39 1.27
CA HIS A 196 3.10 3.66 1.21
C HIS A 196 3.92 2.37 1.23
N ILE A 197 3.63 1.46 2.18
CA ILE A 197 4.38 0.20 2.33
C ILE A 197 4.06 -0.79 1.22
N TYR A 198 2.81 -0.81 0.75
CA TYR A 198 2.37 -1.74 -0.28
C TYR A 198 2.94 -1.39 -1.66
N PHE A 199 2.91 -0.11 -2.06
CA PHE A 199 3.32 0.32 -3.40
C PHE A 199 4.83 0.50 -3.55
N ALA A 200 5.59 0.72 -2.46
CA ALA A 200 7.03 0.93 -2.51
C ALA A 200 7.80 -0.08 -3.42
N PRO A 201 7.61 -1.41 -3.28
CA PRO A 201 8.31 -2.38 -4.15
C PRO A 201 7.58 -2.73 -5.45
N VAL A 202 6.31 -2.34 -5.62
CA VAL A 202 5.46 -2.79 -6.74
C VAL A 202 5.24 -1.70 -7.80
N LYS A 203 5.32 -0.41 -7.41
CA LYS A 203 5.02 0.73 -8.29
C LYS A 203 5.77 0.65 -9.61
N HIS A 204 7.08 0.39 -9.57
CA HIS A 204 7.92 0.41 -10.77
C HIS A 204 7.39 -0.56 -11.84
N ASN A 205 7.05 -1.78 -11.43
CA ASN A 205 6.52 -2.82 -12.32
C ASN A 205 5.12 -2.46 -12.82
N ILE A 206 4.26 -1.88 -11.97
CA ILE A 206 2.93 -1.42 -12.38
C ILE A 206 3.04 -0.34 -13.44
N VAL A 207 3.85 0.70 -13.20
CA VAL A 207 4.04 1.80 -14.15
C VAL A 207 4.63 1.28 -15.46
N ALA A 208 5.57 0.32 -15.42
CA ALA A 208 6.10 -0.30 -16.63
C ALA A 208 5.00 -1.01 -17.46
N VAL A 209 4.10 -1.76 -16.82
CA VAL A 209 2.97 -2.40 -17.51
C VAL A 209 1.98 -1.37 -18.06
N ILE A 210 1.69 -0.31 -17.30
CA ILE A 210 0.85 0.80 -17.78
C ILE A 210 1.48 1.43 -19.03
N ARG A 211 2.79 1.71 -19.04
CA ARG A 211 3.46 2.28 -20.21
C ARG A 211 3.34 1.39 -21.46
N ASN A 212 3.38 0.07 -21.29
CA ASN A 212 3.15 -0.85 -22.40
C ASN A 212 1.69 -0.84 -22.88
N SER A 213 0.71 -0.65 -21.98
CA SER A 213 -0.71 -0.57 -22.36
C SER A 213 -1.08 0.77 -23.01
N ILE A 214 -0.44 1.87 -22.63
CA ILE A 214 -0.69 3.22 -23.19
C ILE A 214 0.39 3.70 -24.17
N LYS A 215 1.16 2.77 -24.75
CA LYS A 215 2.32 3.06 -25.60
C LYS A 215 2.04 4.05 -26.73
N ASP A 216 0.84 4.01 -27.30
CA ASP A 216 0.46 4.92 -28.40
C ASP A 216 0.18 6.34 -27.90
N VAL A 217 -0.45 6.49 -26.73
CA VAL A 217 -0.67 7.79 -26.06
C VAL A 217 0.67 8.40 -25.64
N GLU A 218 1.59 7.59 -25.10
CA GLU A 218 2.94 8.05 -24.71
C GLU A 218 3.74 8.54 -25.94
N LYS A 219 3.64 7.82 -27.08
CA LYS A 219 4.27 8.25 -28.34
C LYS A 219 3.69 9.57 -28.85
N GLU A 220 2.38 9.71 -28.86
CA GLU A 220 1.72 10.92 -29.35
C GLU A 220 2.08 12.14 -28.50
N LEU A 221 2.05 11.97 -27.16
CA LEU A 221 2.54 13.01 -26.27
C LEU A 221 4.02 13.32 -26.53
N SER A 222 4.85 12.32 -26.77
CA SER A 222 6.27 12.53 -27.11
C SER A 222 6.46 13.29 -28.42
N ASN A 223 5.59 13.12 -29.41
CA ASN A 223 5.63 13.88 -30.66
C ASN A 223 5.24 15.33 -30.41
N ARG A 224 4.14 15.57 -29.69
CA ARG A 224 3.69 16.92 -29.31
C ARG A 224 4.70 17.68 -28.46
N ILE A 225 5.39 17.01 -27.55
CA ILE A 225 6.49 17.61 -26.79
C ILE A 225 7.55 18.14 -27.76
N LYS A 226 7.97 17.36 -28.76
CA LYS A 226 8.97 17.78 -29.75
C LYS A 226 8.48 18.94 -30.62
N GLU A 227 7.25 18.88 -31.10
CA GLU A 227 6.63 19.95 -31.89
C GLU A 227 6.57 21.27 -31.12
N GLY A 228 6.14 21.24 -29.85
CA GLY A 228 6.08 22.42 -28.98
C GLY A 228 7.44 23.06 -28.70
N PHE A 229 8.53 22.30 -28.80
CA PHE A 229 9.90 22.84 -28.78
C PHE A 229 10.30 23.51 -30.10
N GLU A 230 9.86 22.98 -31.25
CA GLU A 230 10.18 23.52 -32.58
C GLU A 230 9.39 24.78 -32.94
N GLU A 231 8.14 24.91 -32.50
CA GLU A 231 7.32 26.11 -32.68
C GLU A 231 7.80 27.32 -31.85
N GLY A 232 8.84 27.14 -31.03
CA GLY A 232 9.45 28.23 -30.29
C GLY A 232 8.46 28.88 -29.35
N ILE A 233 7.74 28.08 -28.54
CA ILE A 233 6.97 28.56 -27.38
C ILE A 233 7.96 29.10 -26.32
N ASN A 234 8.68 30.16 -26.68
CA ASN A 234 9.43 31.06 -25.82
C ASN A 234 8.44 32.00 -25.11
N PHE A 235 7.40 31.43 -24.50
CA PHE A 235 6.73 32.15 -23.44
C PHE A 235 7.70 32.15 -22.26
N ARG A 236 8.01 33.32 -21.68
CA ARG A 236 8.80 33.39 -20.44
C ARG A 236 8.13 32.47 -19.42
N LEU A 237 8.69 31.27 -19.22
CA LEU A 237 8.28 30.39 -18.14
C LEU A 237 8.41 31.22 -16.86
N THR A 238 7.28 31.55 -16.26
CA THR A 238 7.25 32.19 -14.96
C THR A 238 7.98 31.29 -13.97
N GLU A 239 8.59 31.88 -12.94
CA GLU A 239 9.37 31.09 -11.94
C GLU A 239 8.53 29.97 -11.33
N SER A 240 7.22 30.19 -11.16
CA SER A 240 6.22 29.19 -10.76
C SER A 240 6.08 28.03 -11.74
N CYS A 241 6.16 28.26 -13.06
CA CYS A 241 6.10 27.17 -14.05
C CYS A 241 7.39 26.34 -14.00
N LYS A 242 8.55 26.96 -13.75
CA LYS A 242 9.80 26.22 -13.54
C LYS A 242 9.73 25.37 -12.28
N GLU A 243 9.21 25.92 -11.19
CA GLU A 243 8.98 25.16 -9.95
C GLU A 243 8.01 24.00 -10.18
N ALA A 244 6.88 24.23 -10.87
CA ALA A 244 5.94 23.19 -11.25
C ALA A 244 6.59 22.07 -12.09
N ILE A 245 7.47 22.41 -13.04
CA ILE A 245 8.24 21.43 -13.82
C ILE A 245 9.14 20.59 -12.91
N THR A 246 9.85 21.20 -11.95
CA THR A 246 10.68 20.43 -11.00
C THR A 246 9.85 19.50 -10.12
N LYS A 247 8.65 19.93 -9.69
CA LYS A 247 7.70 19.10 -8.93
C LYS A 247 7.15 17.95 -9.76
N LEU A 248 6.88 18.16 -11.05
CA LEU A 248 6.50 17.07 -11.97
C LEU A 248 7.60 16.01 -12.10
N HIS A 249 8.87 16.43 -12.19
CA HIS A 249 9.99 15.47 -12.18
C HIS A 249 10.03 14.70 -10.86
N TYR A 250 9.88 15.40 -9.73
CA TYR A 250 9.82 14.77 -8.41
C TYR A 250 8.67 13.76 -8.29
N LEU A 251 7.51 14.04 -8.89
CA LEU A 251 6.35 13.13 -8.87
C LEU A 251 6.68 11.73 -9.40
N THR A 252 7.54 11.61 -10.42
CA THR A 252 7.95 10.30 -10.96
C THR A 252 8.80 9.49 -9.97
N THR A 253 9.50 10.16 -9.06
CA THR A 253 10.33 9.52 -8.02
C THR A 253 9.53 9.04 -6.81
N LEU A 254 8.30 9.50 -6.63
CA LEU A 254 7.44 9.12 -5.51
C LEU A 254 6.91 7.69 -5.70
N HIS A 255 6.84 6.91 -4.63
CA HIS A 255 6.39 5.51 -4.71
C HIS A 255 4.94 5.29 -4.27
N ASN A 256 4.35 6.27 -3.59
CA ASN A 256 3.06 6.16 -2.91
C ASN A 256 2.04 7.10 -3.57
N PRO A 257 0.81 6.63 -3.87
CA PRO A 257 -0.22 7.48 -4.47
C PRO A 257 -0.58 8.70 -3.62
N TYR A 258 -0.55 8.61 -2.28
CA TYR A 258 -0.88 9.77 -1.43
C TYR A 258 0.10 10.94 -1.62
N ASP A 259 1.40 10.66 -1.61
CA ASP A 259 2.43 11.69 -1.83
C ASP A 259 2.32 12.27 -3.25
N MET A 260 1.94 11.44 -4.23
CA MET A 260 1.72 11.89 -5.61
C MET A 260 0.50 12.82 -5.72
N PHE A 261 -0.58 12.54 -4.99
CA PHE A 261 -1.74 13.44 -4.92
C PHE A 261 -1.36 14.78 -4.33
N ASP A 262 -0.67 14.78 -3.19
CA ASP A 262 -0.25 16.00 -2.50
C ASP A 262 0.71 16.83 -3.38
N CYS A 263 1.62 16.16 -4.12
CA CYS A 263 2.49 16.81 -5.09
C CYS A 263 1.69 17.43 -6.26
N THR A 264 0.69 16.71 -6.78
CA THR A 264 -0.16 17.18 -7.90
C THR A 264 -1.02 18.38 -7.47
N VAL A 265 -1.63 18.31 -6.29
CA VAL A 265 -2.37 19.43 -5.69
C VAL A 265 -1.46 20.64 -5.51
N HIS A 266 -0.23 20.42 -5.02
CA HIS A 266 0.73 21.50 -4.85
C HIS A 266 1.13 22.15 -6.19
N ILE A 267 1.34 21.35 -7.25
CA ILE A 267 1.58 21.87 -8.61
C ILE A 267 0.42 22.77 -9.06
N ILE A 268 -0.82 22.34 -8.86
CA ILE A 268 -2.00 23.12 -9.27
C ILE A 268 -2.14 24.40 -8.45
N LYS A 269 -1.91 24.34 -7.13
CA LYS A 269 -1.90 25.53 -6.27
C LYS A 269 -0.81 26.52 -6.70
N LEU A 270 0.40 26.04 -7.00
CA LEU A 270 1.47 26.88 -7.54
C LEU A 270 1.07 27.59 -8.83
N LEU A 271 0.37 26.90 -9.74
CA LEU A 271 -0.10 27.49 -11.00
C LEU A 271 -1.27 28.46 -10.80
N ALA A 272 -2.13 28.22 -9.81
CA ALA A 272 -3.25 29.10 -9.46
C ALA A 272 -2.81 30.36 -8.71
N ASP A 273 -1.80 30.26 -7.84
CA ASP A 273 -1.28 31.36 -7.02
C ASP A 273 -0.41 32.35 -7.81
N THR A 274 -0.10 32.04 -9.07
CA THR A 274 0.61 32.99 -9.94
C THR A 274 -0.22 34.24 -10.13
N LYS A 275 0.22 35.30 -9.45
CA LYS A 275 -0.33 36.65 -9.57
C LYS A 275 -0.43 37.00 -11.05
N PHE A 276 -1.64 37.01 -11.57
CA PHE A 276 -1.91 37.60 -12.86
C PHE A 276 -1.47 39.06 -12.77
N GLU A 277 -0.64 39.50 -13.72
CA GLU A 277 -0.36 40.92 -13.98
C GLU A 277 -1.61 41.66 -14.50
N GLN A 278 -2.79 41.03 -14.49
CA GLN A 278 -4.04 41.69 -14.82
C GLN A 278 -4.55 42.46 -13.61
N LYS A 279 -4.65 43.78 -13.79
CA LYS A 279 -5.10 44.81 -12.84
C LYS A 279 -6.53 44.62 -12.30
N HIS A 280 -7.17 43.47 -12.50
CA HIS A 280 -8.52 43.19 -12.03
C HIS A 280 -8.59 41.81 -11.37
N CYS A 281 -9.10 41.75 -10.14
CA CYS A 281 -9.41 40.53 -9.42
C CYS A 281 -10.45 39.71 -10.18
N THR A 282 -10.01 38.79 -11.03
CA THR A 282 -10.81 37.66 -11.49
C THR A 282 -10.20 36.40 -10.88
N SER A 283 -10.99 35.64 -10.13
CA SER A 283 -10.59 34.33 -9.63
C SER A 283 -10.15 33.44 -10.80
N VAL A 284 -8.95 32.85 -10.71
CA VAL A 284 -8.42 31.93 -11.73
C VAL A 284 -9.36 30.73 -11.86
N GLY A 285 -9.95 30.56 -13.05
CA GLY A 285 -10.85 29.45 -13.35
C GLY A 285 -10.11 28.23 -13.92
N ALA A 286 -10.84 27.12 -14.10
CA ALA A 286 -10.31 25.92 -14.75
C ALA A 286 -9.85 26.20 -16.20
N ASP A 287 -10.56 27.10 -16.90
CA ASP A 287 -10.26 27.51 -18.28
C ASP A 287 -8.93 28.26 -18.41
N ASP A 288 -8.48 28.93 -17.34
CA ASP A 288 -7.16 29.60 -17.29
C ASP A 288 -6.04 28.65 -16.85
N LEU A 289 -6.38 27.66 -16.02
CA LEU A 289 -5.43 26.74 -15.41
C LEU A 289 -5.02 25.60 -16.35
N LEU A 290 -5.97 25.07 -17.14
CA LEU A 290 -5.72 23.94 -18.04
C LEU A 290 -4.64 24.24 -19.10
N PRO A 291 -4.67 25.39 -19.82
CA PRO A 291 -3.63 25.71 -20.80
C PRO A 291 -2.23 25.85 -20.17
N ARG A 292 -2.16 26.38 -18.94
CA ARG A 292 -0.91 26.49 -18.17
C ARG A 292 -0.36 25.12 -17.80
N LEU A 293 -1.23 24.22 -17.37
CA LEU A 293 -0.84 22.85 -17.05
C LEU A 293 -0.36 22.12 -18.32
N CYS A 294 -1.05 22.27 -19.46
CA CYS A 294 -0.58 21.75 -20.75
C CYS A 294 0.81 22.26 -21.10
N GLN A 295 1.07 23.57 -20.94
CA GLN A 295 2.38 24.16 -21.19
C GLN A 295 3.46 23.57 -20.26
N VAL A 296 3.16 23.40 -18.98
CA VAL A 296 4.07 22.82 -18.00
C VAL A 296 4.37 21.35 -18.34
N VAL A 297 3.38 20.58 -18.77
CA VAL A 297 3.56 19.19 -19.23
C VAL A 297 4.46 19.14 -20.46
N VAL A 298 4.21 19.96 -21.48
CA VAL A 298 5.05 20.04 -22.69
C VAL A 298 6.49 20.43 -22.34
N SER A 299 6.65 21.48 -21.52
CA SER A 299 7.97 21.99 -21.11
C SER A 299 8.72 21.01 -20.21
N SER A 300 8.03 20.13 -19.50
CA SER A 300 8.65 19.12 -18.62
C SER A 300 9.39 18.03 -19.39
N SER A 301 9.11 17.83 -20.68
CA SER A 301 9.73 16.77 -21.49
C SER A 301 9.57 15.34 -20.93
N LEU A 302 8.48 15.09 -20.18
CA LEU A 302 8.23 13.81 -19.50
C LEU A 302 7.00 13.09 -20.09
N PRO A 303 7.14 12.30 -21.17
CA PRO A 303 6.02 11.55 -21.73
C PRO A 303 5.52 10.44 -20.76
N SER A 304 6.37 9.95 -19.86
CA SER A 304 6.01 8.95 -18.85
C SER A 304 4.99 9.45 -17.82
N ILE A 305 4.69 10.76 -17.78
CA ILE A 305 3.68 11.33 -16.88
C ILE A 305 2.29 10.75 -17.12
N CYS A 306 1.98 10.31 -18.35
CA CYS A 306 0.73 9.63 -18.67
C CYS A 306 0.53 8.38 -17.81
N ALA A 307 1.58 7.57 -17.66
CA ALA A 307 1.50 6.32 -16.89
C ALA A 307 1.36 6.59 -15.39
N GLU A 308 2.05 7.63 -14.89
CA GLU A 308 1.93 8.08 -13.50
C GLU A 308 0.54 8.64 -13.19
N ALA A 309 -0.07 9.37 -14.13
CA ALA A 309 -1.43 9.87 -14.01
C ALA A 309 -2.47 8.74 -13.99
N THR A 310 -2.34 7.76 -14.88
CA THR A 310 -3.19 6.55 -14.89
C THR A 310 -3.03 5.73 -13.60
N PHE A 311 -1.81 5.62 -13.08
CA PHE A 311 -1.54 4.99 -11.78
C PHE A 311 -2.28 5.70 -10.64
N MET A 312 -2.16 7.03 -10.58
CA MET A 312 -2.84 7.86 -9.57
C MET A 312 -4.35 7.70 -9.61
N GLU A 313 -4.97 7.77 -10.78
CA GLU A 313 -6.43 7.59 -10.93
C GLU A 313 -6.86 6.19 -10.49
N THR A 314 -6.14 5.16 -10.92
CA THR A 314 -6.52 3.76 -10.66
C THR A 314 -6.52 3.43 -9.17
N PHE A 315 -5.53 3.94 -8.42
CA PHE A 315 -5.35 3.63 -7.00
C PHE A 315 -5.82 4.75 -6.06
N MET A 316 -6.61 5.70 -6.56
CA MET A 316 -7.20 6.76 -5.73
C MET A 316 -8.23 6.20 -4.74
N PRO A 317 -8.07 6.44 -3.43
CA PRO A 317 -9.08 6.11 -2.44
C PRO A 317 -10.35 6.93 -2.67
N SER A 318 -11.52 6.30 -2.52
CA SER A 318 -12.82 6.96 -2.73
C SER A 318 -13.04 8.21 -1.88
N MET A 319 -12.48 8.25 -0.67
CA MET A 319 -12.56 9.43 0.21
C MET A 319 -11.79 10.65 -0.32
N LYS A 320 -10.68 10.43 -1.04
CA LYS A 320 -9.87 11.50 -1.65
C LYS A 320 -10.37 11.89 -3.05
N ALA A 321 -11.11 11.01 -3.73
CA ALA A 321 -11.65 11.27 -5.05
C ALA A 321 -12.63 12.46 -5.12
N LEU A 322 -13.32 12.77 -4.01
CA LEU A 322 -14.25 13.90 -3.92
C LEU A 322 -13.57 15.20 -3.43
N GLY A 323 -12.28 15.15 -3.11
CA GLY A 323 -11.50 16.27 -2.58
C GLY A 323 -10.76 17.07 -3.65
N GLU A 324 -9.84 17.93 -3.19
CA GLU A 324 -8.95 18.68 -4.07
C GLU A 324 -7.98 17.77 -4.82
N GLU A 325 -7.64 16.60 -4.25
CA GLU A 325 -6.81 15.58 -4.85
C GLU A 325 -7.45 14.98 -6.10
N GLY A 326 -8.75 14.67 -6.03
CA GLY A 326 -9.52 14.17 -7.17
C GLY A 326 -9.55 15.18 -8.30
N TYR A 327 -9.91 16.43 -7.99
CA TYR A 327 -9.88 17.53 -8.96
C TYR A 327 -8.50 17.67 -9.62
N ALA A 328 -7.44 17.59 -8.82
CA ALA A 328 -6.08 17.77 -9.30
C ALA A 328 -5.64 16.68 -10.29
N VAL A 329 -5.95 15.42 -9.99
CA VAL A 329 -5.64 14.29 -10.89
C VAL A 329 -6.48 14.39 -12.18
N THR A 330 -7.77 14.71 -12.08
CA THR A 330 -8.63 14.88 -13.26
C THR A 330 -8.15 16.02 -14.17
N MET A 331 -7.68 17.14 -13.59
CA MET A 331 -7.08 18.24 -14.36
C MET A 331 -5.81 17.81 -15.10
N LEU A 332 -4.91 17.07 -14.43
CA LEU A 332 -3.70 16.53 -15.05
C LEU A 332 -4.03 15.58 -16.20
N GLN A 333 -5.00 14.68 -16.02
CA GLN A 333 -5.46 13.77 -17.07
C GLN A 333 -6.11 14.50 -18.23
N SER A 334 -6.90 15.53 -17.96
CA SER A 334 -7.51 16.37 -19.00
C SER A 334 -6.44 17.08 -19.83
N ALA A 335 -5.37 17.58 -19.20
CA ALA A 335 -4.23 18.18 -19.90
C ALA A 335 -3.52 17.14 -20.79
N ILE A 336 -3.26 15.95 -20.28
CA ILE A 336 -2.64 14.85 -21.04
C ILE A 336 -3.52 14.44 -22.22
N ALA A 337 -4.81 14.23 -22.00
CA ALA A 337 -5.76 13.85 -23.03
C ALA A 337 -5.91 14.92 -24.11
N HIS A 338 -5.88 16.21 -23.72
CA HIS A 338 -5.89 17.31 -24.68
C HIS A 338 -4.64 17.31 -25.56
N LEU A 339 -3.46 17.07 -24.97
CA LEU A 339 -2.21 16.99 -25.71
C LEU A 339 -2.15 15.74 -26.61
N SER A 340 -2.66 14.59 -26.16
CA SER A 340 -2.62 13.34 -26.94
C SER A 340 -3.71 13.23 -28.01
N ASN A 341 -4.87 13.86 -27.81
CA ASN A 341 -6.01 13.74 -28.74
C ASN A 341 -6.14 14.94 -29.67
N SER A 342 -5.33 15.98 -29.50
CA SER A 342 -5.24 17.06 -30.48
C SER A 342 -4.54 16.49 -31.72
N ALA A 343 -5.29 15.77 -32.55
CA ALA A 343 -5.00 15.66 -33.96
C ALA A 343 -5.26 17.04 -34.57
N VAL A 344 -4.27 17.57 -35.29
CA VAL A 344 -4.52 18.61 -36.30
C VAL A 344 -5.32 18.00 -37.44
#